data_AF-F0YVN1-F1
#
_entry.id   AF-F0YVN1-F1
#
_cell.length_a   1.000
_cell.length_b   1.000
_cell.length_c   1.000
_cell.angle_alpha   90.00
_cell.angle_beta   90.00
_cell.angle_gamma   90.00
#
_symmetry.space_group_name_H-M   'P 1'
#
loop_
_entity.id
_entity.type
_entity.pdbx_description
1 polymer ?
#
loop_
_entity_poly.entity_id
_entity_poly.type
_entity_poly.pdbx_seq_one_letter_code
_entity_poly.pdbx_strand_id
1 'polypeptide(L)'
;MKKKLSLILIALVLILTMVNLLPDYEIVNDLSVSTDQSREVKLNVVVYKFWTVKSVAERIVREHTKINGTPNSIILNIYSSHFCLNQGFEPYKTITMNFY
;
A
#
# COMPACT_ATOMS: atom_id res chain seq x y z
N MET A 1 -32.46 -5.89 -26.35
CA MET A 1 -31.34 -6.60 -25.67
C MET A 1 -29.96 -6.02 -26.04
N LYS A 2 -29.66 -5.80 -27.33
CA LYS A 2 -28.37 -5.23 -27.79
C LYS A 2 -27.96 -3.88 -27.15
N LYS A 3 -28.90 -2.94 -26.98
CA LYS A 3 -28.64 -1.64 -26.31
C LYS A 3 -28.29 -1.77 -24.82
N LYS A 4 -28.93 -2.69 -24.09
CA LYS A 4 -28.63 -2.98 -22.67
C LYS A 4 -27.25 -3.64 -22.52
N LEU A 5 -26.91 -4.57 -23.42
CA LEU A 5 -25.59 -5.21 -23.46
C LEU A 5 -24.48 -4.19 -23.76
N SER A 6 -24.72 -3.27 -24.70
CA SER A 6 -23.78 -2.19 -25.01
C SER A 6 -23.54 -1.27 -23.81
N LEU A 7 -24.59 -0.89 -23.08
CA LEU A 7 -24.46 -0.10 -21.85
C LEU A 7 -23.65 -0.82 -20.76
N ILE A 8 -23.88 -2.12 -20.58
CA ILE A 8 -23.10 -2.93 -19.62
C ILE A 8 -21.63 -2.97 -20.02
N LEU A 9 -21.33 -3.14 -21.32
CA LEU A 9 -19.97 -3.16 -21.82
C LEU A 9 -19.26 -1.81 -21.61
N ILE A 10 -19.95 -0.71 -21.90
CA ILE A 10 -19.43 0.65 -21.67
C ILE A 10 -19.15 0.87 -20.17
N ALA A 11 -20.09 0.48 -19.30
CA ALA A 11 -19.89 0.57 -17.85
C ALA A 11 -18.68 -0.25 -17.37
N LEU A 12 -18.50 -1.46 -17.92
CA LEU A 12 -17.36 -2.32 -17.58
C LEU A 12 -16.02 -1.70 -18.01
N VAL A 13 -15.95 -1.12 -19.21
CA VAL A 13 -14.76 -0.40 -19.70
C VAL A 13 -14.47 0.81 -18.81
N LEU A 14 -15.49 1.59 -18.44
CA LEU A 14 -15.33 2.73 -17.55
C LEU A 14 -14.78 2.31 -16.19
N ILE A 15 -15.31 1.24 -15.58
CA ILE A 15 -14.81 0.71 -14.31
C ILE A 15 -13.35 0.27 -14.45
N LEU A 16 -13.00 -0.44 -15.52
CA LEU A 16 -11.64 -0.91 -15.74
C LEU A 16 -10.66 0.26 -15.89
N THR A 17 -11.03 1.30 -16.64
CA THR A 17 -10.19 2.50 -16.79
C THR A 17 -9.99 3.24 -15.46
N MET A 18 -11.03 3.37 -14.64
CA MET A 18 -10.93 3.98 -13.31
C MET A 18 -10.00 3.20 -12.38
N VAL A 19 -10.07 1.86 -12.37
CA VAL A 19 -9.17 1.01 -11.56
C VAL A 19 -7.70 1.14 -12.00
N ASN A 20 -7.45 1.34 -13.30
CA ASN A 20 -6.09 1.53 -13.82
C ASN A 20 -5.54 2.93 -13.58
N LEU A 21 -6.41 3.93 -13.38
CA LEU A 21 -6.01 5.31 -13.10
C LEU A 21 -5.50 5.49 -11.65
N LEU A 22 -5.92 4.61 -10.74
CA LEU A 22 -5.44 4.63 -9.37
C LEU A 22 -3.98 4.17 -9.30
N PRO A 23 -3.14 4.83 -8.48
CA PRO A 23 -1.79 4.37 -8.23
C PRO A 23 -1.84 2.99 -7.57
N ASP A 24 -0.75 2.23 -7.69
CA ASP A 24 -0.67 0.93 -7.02
C ASP A 24 -0.71 1.09 -5.49
N TYR A 25 -0.05 2.13 -4.98
CA TYR A 25 0.03 2.45 -3.57
C TYR A 25 0.44 3.90 -3.33
N GLU A 26 0.24 4.35 -2.09
CA GLU A 26 0.70 5.63 -1.55
C GLU A 26 1.24 5.41 -0.14
N ILE A 27 2.40 5.98 0.18
CA ILE A 27 2.94 6.00 1.55
C ILE A 27 2.39 7.27 2.20
N VAL A 28 1.58 7.11 3.24
CA VAL A 28 0.90 8.24 3.88
C VAL A 28 1.79 8.86 4.95
N ASN A 29 2.30 8.04 5.87
CA ASN A 29 3.19 8.48 6.92
C ASN A 29 4.40 7.53 7.06
N ASP A 30 5.53 8.11 7.43
CA ASP A 30 6.73 7.41 7.84
C ASP A 30 7.04 7.76 9.31
N LEU A 31 7.02 6.75 10.16
CA LEU A 31 7.43 6.86 11.56
C LEU A 31 8.65 5.96 11.78
N SER A 32 9.83 6.55 11.69
CA SER A 32 11.07 5.91 12.12
C SER A 32 11.30 6.11 13.62
N VAL A 33 11.41 5.03 14.39
CA VAL A 33 11.82 5.06 15.80
C VAL A 33 13.21 4.48 15.89
N SER A 34 14.19 5.33 16.19
CA SER A 34 15.58 4.93 16.45
C SER A 34 15.90 5.05 17.93
N THR A 35 16.40 3.96 18.51
CA THR A 35 17.10 3.91 19.80
C THR A 35 18.59 3.73 19.53
N ASP A 36 19.47 4.01 20.50
CA ASP A 36 20.93 3.89 20.38
C ASP A 36 21.42 2.52 19.86
N GLN A 37 20.59 1.47 19.94
CA GLN A 37 20.94 0.10 19.54
C GLN A 37 20.05 -0.50 18.44
N SER A 38 18.94 0.15 18.08
CA SER A 38 17.98 -0.41 17.11
C SER A 38 17.20 0.67 16.37
N ARG A 39 17.01 0.45 15.06
CA ARG A 39 16.19 1.31 14.20
C ARG A 39 15.01 0.51 13.68
N GLU A 40 13.82 0.81 14.17
CA GLU A 40 12.55 0.27 13.68
C GLU A 40 11.84 1.33 12.84
N VAL A 41 11.32 0.93 11.68
CA VAL A 41 10.59 1.84 10.78
C VAL A 41 9.16 1.36 10.62
N LYS A 42 8.20 2.25 10.85
CA LYS A 42 6.77 2.01 10.64
C LYS A 42 6.26 2.86 9.50
N LEU A 43 5.78 2.21 8.43
CA LEU A 43 5.18 2.89 7.29
C LEU A 43 3.70 2.58 7.22
N ASN A 44 2.87 3.62 7.15
CA ASN A 44 1.45 3.49 6.83
C ASN A 44 1.26 3.64 5.33
N VAL A 45 0.74 2.60 4.68
CA VAL A 45 0.67 2.50 3.22
C VAL A 45 -0.77 2.25 2.80
N VAL A 46 -1.31 3.06 1.90
CA VAL A 46 -2.59 2.79 1.23
C VAL A 46 -2.30 2.00 -0.05
N VAL A 47 -2.89 0.84 -0.22
CA VAL A 47 -2.75 0.00 -1.42
C VAL A 47 -4.11 -0.18 -2.08
N TYR A 48 -4.28 0.39 -3.26
CA TYR A 48 -5.55 0.41 -3.99
C TYR A 48 -5.85 -0.91 -4.70
N LYS A 49 -4.81 -1.62 -5.14
CA LYS A 49 -4.92 -2.90 -5.84
C LYS A 49 -4.52 -4.03 -4.91
N PHE A 50 -5.50 -4.70 -4.30
CA PHE A 50 -5.24 -5.74 -3.29
C PHE A 50 -4.40 -6.92 -3.82
N TRP A 51 -4.45 -7.20 -5.12
CA TRP A 51 -3.65 -8.25 -5.76
C TRP A 51 -2.16 -7.90 -5.90
N THR A 52 -1.76 -6.63 -5.75
CA THR A 52 -0.36 -6.20 -5.85
C THR A 52 0.33 -6.02 -4.50
N VAL A 53 -0.33 -6.37 -3.39
CA VAL A 53 0.17 -6.08 -2.04
C VAL A 53 1.57 -6.63 -1.78
N LYS A 54 1.84 -7.87 -2.21
CA LYS A 54 3.16 -8.50 -2.00
C LYS A 54 4.27 -7.76 -2.76
N SER A 55 4.06 -7.49 -4.05
CA SER A 55 5.06 -6.80 -4.88
C SER A 55 5.25 -5.34 -4.47
N VAL A 56 4.18 -4.66 -4.05
CA VAL A 56 4.24 -3.32 -3.47
C VAL A 56 5.07 -3.31 -2.20
N ALA A 57 4.82 -4.24 -1.27
CA ALA A 57 5.58 -4.31 -0.01
C ALA A 57 7.09 -4.52 -0.25
N GLU A 58 7.45 -5.45 -1.13
CA GLU A 58 8.85 -5.70 -1.51
C GLU A 58 9.51 -4.47 -2.16
N ARG A 59 8.76 -3.73 -2.99
CA ARG A 59 9.23 -2.50 -3.64
C ARG A 59 9.45 -1.37 -2.63
N ILE A 60 8.50 -1.16 -1.72
CA ILE A 60 8.61 -0.14 -0.67
C ILE A 60 9.84 -0.39 0.19
N VAL A 61 10.01 -1.63 0.65
CA VAL A 61 11.15 -2.02 1.50
C VAL A 61 12.48 -1.83 0.75
N ARG A 62 12.55 -2.23 -0.52
CA ARG A 62 13.74 -2.04 -1.34
C ARG A 62 14.11 -0.57 -1.50
N GLU A 63 13.16 0.28 -1.88
CA GLU A 63 13.41 1.70 -2.08
C GLU A 63 13.74 2.41 -0.77
N HIS A 64 13.03 2.08 0.31
CA HIS A 64 13.32 2.62 1.64
C HIS A 64 14.75 2.25 2.09
N THR A 65 15.13 0.97 1.98
CA THR A 65 16.48 0.51 2.34
C THR A 65 17.56 1.13 1.44
N LYS A 66 17.27 1.37 0.16
CA LYS A 66 18.20 2.02 -0.77
C LYS A 66 18.49 3.48 -0.41
N ILE A 67 17.47 4.22 0.04
CA ILE A 67 17.59 5.65 0.36
C ILE A 67 18.11 5.85 1.79
N ASN A 68 17.56 5.12 2.76
CA ASN A 68 17.77 5.35 4.19
C ASN A 68 18.72 4.32 4.84
N GLY A 69 19.25 3.37 4.07
CA GLY A 69 19.99 2.21 4.58
C GLY A 69 19.08 1.14 5.21
N THR A 70 19.64 -0.02 5.57
CA THR A 70 18.89 -1.15 6.14
C THR A 70 18.60 -0.92 7.63
N PRO A 71 17.33 -0.78 8.07
CA PRO A 71 16.98 -0.78 9.49
C PRO A 71 17.00 -2.20 10.09
N ASN A 72 16.78 -2.34 11.40
CA ASN A 72 16.62 -3.65 12.04
C ASN A 72 15.30 -4.31 11.62
N SER A 73 14.23 -3.52 11.60
CA SER A 73 12.90 -3.97 11.21
C SER A 73 12.15 -2.88 10.42
N ILE A 74 11.36 -3.32 9.44
CA ILE A 74 10.35 -2.48 8.76
C ILE A 74 8.99 -3.11 8.98
N ILE A 75 8.06 -2.33 9.50
CA ILE A 75 6.66 -2.68 9.68
C ILE A 75 5.84 -1.87 8.68
N LEU A 76 5.19 -2.55 7.75
CA LEU A 76 4.27 -1.96 6.80
C LEU A 76 2.84 -2.20 7.27
N ASN A 77 2.14 -1.14 7.67
CA ASN A 77 0.72 -1.17 7.97
C ASN A 77 -0.05 -0.82 6.70
N ILE A 78 -0.78 -1.78 6.16
CA ILE A 78 -1.42 -1.65 4.86
C ILE A 78 -2.91 -1.38 5.03
N TYR A 79 -3.37 -0.29 4.40
CA TYR A 79 -4.73 0.21 4.41
C TYR A 79 -5.35 0.11 3.01
N SER A 80 -6.65 -0.15 2.95
CA SER A 80 -7.38 -0.23 1.69
C SER A 80 -7.76 1.14 1.13
N SER A 81 -7.78 2.17 1.98
CA SER A 81 -8.11 3.54 1.61
C SER A 81 -7.61 4.54 2.65
N HIS A 82 -7.48 5.81 2.23
CA HIS A 82 -7.29 6.95 3.13
C HIS A 82 -8.40 7.08 4.16
N PHE A 83 -9.64 6.74 3.79
CA PHE A 83 -10.76 6.79 4.73
C PHE A 83 -10.54 5.86 5.92
N CYS A 84 -10.11 4.62 5.67
CA CYS A 84 -9.83 3.67 6.75
C CYS A 84 -8.72 4.17 7.68
N LEU A 85 -7.64 4.71 7.09
CA LEU A 85 -6.53 5.25 7.85
C LEU A 85 -6.96 6.46 8.72
N ASN A 86 -7.66 7.42 8.13
CA ASN A 86 -8.03 8.67 8.78
C ASN A 86 -9.07 8.47 9.90
N GLN A 87 -9.92 7.46 9.77
CA GLN A 87 -10.90 7.09 10.81
C GLN A 87 -10.30 6.23 11.92
N GLY A 88 -9.00 5.92 11.86
CA GLY A 88 -8.31 5.13 12.88
C GLY A 88 -8.70 3.65 12.88
N PHE A 89 -9.18 3.11 11.76
CA PHE A 89 -9.35 1.66 11.64
C PHE A 89 -8.00 0.97 11.70
N GLU A 90 -8.01 -0.31 12.07
CA GLU A 90 -6.80 -1.14 12.01
C GLU A 90 -6.37 -1.39 10.55
N PRO A 91 -5.07 -1.52 10.27
CA PRO A 91 -4.61 -1.94 8.96
C PRO A 91 -5.19 -3.32 8.64
N TYR A 92 -5.67 -3.51 7.41
CA TYR A 92 -6.22 -4.81 7.02
C TYR A 92 -5.11 -5.88 6.91
N LYS A 93 -3.85 -5.45 6.74
CA LYS A 93 -2.68 -6.33 6.74
C LYS A 93 -1.47 -5.58 7.26
N THR A 94 -0.76 -6.21 8.18
CA THR A 94 0.56 -5.74 8.63
C THR A 94 1.63 -6.73 8.15
N ILE A 95 2.69 -6.20 7.55
CA ILE A 95 3.84 -6.98 7.10
C ILE A 95 5.05 -6.50 7.88
N THR A 96 5.67 -7.40 8.64
CA THR A 96 6.90 -7.13 9.37
C THR A 96 8.06 -7.85 8.69
N MET A 97 9.12 -7.10 8.40
CA MET A 97 10.36 -7.62 7.83
C MET A 97 11.50 -7.28 8.78
N ASN A 98 12.15 -8.31 9.30
CA ASN A 98 13.31 -8.20 10.17
C ASN A 98 14.58 -8.49 9.36
N PHE A 99 15.60 -7.67 9.54
CA PHE A 99 16.89 -7.79 8.86
C PHE A 99 18.01 -8.25 9.81
N TYR A 100 17.86 -7.99 11.11
CA TYR A 100 18.84 -8.30 12.16
C TYR A 100 18.14 -8.72 13.46
#